data_AF-A0A3A8QGT0-F1
#
_entry.id   AF-A0A3A8QGT0-F1
#
_cell.length_a   1.000
_cell.length_b   1.000
_cell.length_c   1.000
_cell.angle_alpha   90.00
_cell.angle_beta   90.00
_cell.angle_gamma   90.00
#
_symmetry.space_group_name_H-M   'P 1'
#
loop_
_entity.id
_entity.type
_entity.pdbx_description
1 polymer ?
#
loop_
_entity_poly.entity_id
_entity_poly.type
_entity_poly.pdbx_seq_one_letter_code
_entity_poly.pdbx_strand_id
1 'polypeptide(L)'
;MLSQGPNAQELQKLVVEHISSILEEKAAEEGKVPQVTRENRLGPDLGLSSLDLAQLVASLEIRLKADPFQELVPITSVRTVADLCGAYERFFSGEKAAEGPSDALLESKRRAEARRR
;
A
#
# COMPACT_ATOMS: atom_id res chain seq x y z
N MET A 1 -14.21 -21.75 13.16
CA MET A 1 -14.80 -20.97 12.06
C MET A 1 -14.40 -19.52 12.33
N LEU A 2 -13.49 -18.86 11.62
CA LEU A 2 -13.09 -18.88 10.21
C LEU A 2 -11.55 -18.85 10.11
N SER A 3 -10.94 -19.76 9.34
CA SER A 3 -9.47 -19.89 9.18
C SER A 3 -8.98 -19.36 7.83
N GLN A 4 -9.68 -18.38 7.27
CA GLN A 4 -9.30 -17.75 6.01
C GLN A 4 -9.29 -16.24 6.23
N GLY A 5 -8.19 -15.59 5.89
CA GLY A 5 -8.09 -14.12 5.92
C GLY A 5 -9.15 -13.47 5.04
N PRO A 6 -9.38 -12.16 5.18
CA PRO A 6 -10.34 -11.44 4.36
C PRO A 6 -10.01 -11.62 2.88
N ASN A 7 -11.05 -11.82 2.06
CA ASN A 7 -10.88 -11.94 0.61
C ASN A 7 -10.55 -10.58 -0.01
N ALA A 8 -10.09 -10.56 -1.26
CA ALA A 8 -9.64 -9.33 -1.93
C ALA A 8 -10.71 -8.24 -2.01
N GLN A 9 -11.99 -8.59 -2.16
CA GLN A 9 -13.08 -7.60 -2.18
C GLN A 9 -13.33 -6.99 -0.80
N GLU A 10 -13.23 -7.79 0.26
CA GLU A 10 -13.36 -7.34 1.64
C GLU A 10 -12.20 -6.41 2.02
N LEU A 11 -10.97 -6.77 1.65
CA LEU A 11 -9.79 -5.93 1.84
C LEU A 11 -9.94 -4.60 1.10
N GLN A 12 -10.32 -4.65 -0.17
CA GLN A 12 -10.52 -3.45 -0.96
C GLN A 12 -11.57 -2.53 -0.32
N LYS A 13 -12.72 -3.10 0.06
CA LYS A 13 -13.79 -2.33 0.70
C LYS A 13 -13.30 -1.67 1.99
N LEU A 14 -12.57 -2.40 2.81
CA LEU A 14 -12.07 -1.91 4.10
C LEU A 14 -11.02 -0.80 3.93
N VAL A 15 -10.11 -0.95 2.97
CA VAL A 15 -9.12 0.08 2.60
C VAL A 15 -9.83 1.33 2.08
N VAL A 16 -10.77 1.18 1.16
CA VAL A 16 -11.55 2.30 0.59
C VAL A 16 -12.35 3.01 1.68
N GLU A 17 -13.03 2.29 2.57
CA GLU A 17 -13.77 2.87 3.69
C GLU A 17 -12.87 3.70 4.60
N HIS A 18 -11.68 3.21 4.95
CA HIS A 18 -10.75 3.96 5.79
C HIS A 18 -10.18 5.20 5.09
N ILE A 19 -9.84 5.10 3.80
CA ILE A 19 -9.40 6.25 3.02
C ILE A 19 -10.51 7.30 2.97
N SER A 20 -11.75 6.89 2.67
CA SER A 20 -12.90 7.80 2.66
C SER A 20 -13.13 8.48 4.01
N SER A 21 -12.97 7.77 5.14
CA SER A 21 -13.09 8.37 6.47
C SER A 21 -12.05 9.47 6.70
N ILE A 22 -10.79 9.24 6.33
CA ILE A 22 -9.72 10.26 6.44
C ILE A 22 -10.04 11.45 5.53
N LEU A 23 -10.55 11.20 4.33
CA LEU A 23 -10.92 12.26 3.39
C LEU A 23 -12.14 13.04 3.85
N GLU A 24 -13.12 12.41 4.48
CA GLU A 24 -14.29 13.06 5.07
C GLU A 24 -13.89 14.00 6.21
N GLU A 25 -13.00 13.56 7.09
CA GLU A 25 -12.46 14.38 8.17
C GLU A 25 -11.75 15.63 7.64
N LYS A 26 -11.00 15.49 6.55
CA LYS A 26 -10.30 16.62 5.90
C LYS A 26 -11.24 17.50 5.08
N ALA A 27 -12.20 16.91 4.38
CA ALA A 27 -13.16 17.61 3.53
C ALA A 27 -14.22 18.37 4.34
N ALA A 28 -14.28 18.19 5.67
CA ALA A 28 -15.05 19.07 6.55
C ALA A 28 -14.69 20.56 6.35
N GLU A 29 -13.50 20.85 5.83
CA GLU A 29 -13.03 22.21 5.50
C GLU A 29 -13.31 22.63 4.04
N GLU A 30 -13.39 21.70 3.08
CA GLU A 30 -13.45 21.99 1.62
C GLU A 30 -14.77 21.56 0.92
N GLY A 31 -15.66 20.85 1.62
CA GLY A 31 -17.04 20.59 1.21
C GLY A 31 -17.25 19.52 0.13
N LYS A 32 -16.19 18.87 -0.38
CA LYS A 32 -16.31 17.71 -1.29
C LYS A 32 -15.28 16.63 -0.98
N VAL A 33 -15.78 15.43 -0.75
CA VAL A 33 -14.97 14.21 -0.63
C VAL A 33 -14.76 13.63 -2.03
N PRO A 34 -13.51 13.44 -2.49
CA PRO A 34 -13.26 12.82 -3.77
C PRO A 34 -13.68 11.33 -3.74
N GLN A 35 -14.22 10.84 -4.84
CA GLN A 35 -14.55 9.42 -4.97
C GLN A 35 -13.25 8.60 -4.98
N VAL A 36 -13.16 7.60 -4.09
CA VAL A 36 -12.01 6.70 -3.98
C VAL A 36 -12.17 5.50 -4.92
N THR A 37 -11.21 5.31 -5.80
CA THR A 37 -11.10 4.20 -6.77
C THR A 37 -9.71 3.56 -6.68
N ARG A 38 -9.53 2.36 -7.26
CA ARG A 38 -8.24 1.64 -7.18
C ARG A 38 -7.12 2.41 -7.90
N GLU A 39 -7.48 3.16 -8.92
CA GLU A 39 -6.57 3.88 -9.81
C GLU A 39 -6.08 5.19 -9.19
N ASN A 40 -6.78 5.71 -8.18
CA ASN A 40 -6.40 6.97 -7.54
C ASN A 40 -5.02 6.88 -6.90
N ARG A 41 -4.21 7.89 -7.17
CA ARG A 41 -2.93 8.12 -6.50
C ARG A 41 -3.19 8.74 -5.12
N LEU A 42 -2.63 8.12 -4.08
CA LEU A 42 -2.87 8.49 -2.69
C LEU A 42 -2.52 9.97 -2.42
N GLY A 43 -1.36 10.42 -2.90
CA GLY A 43 -0.96 11.83 -2.75
C GLY A 43 -1.62 12.75 -3.77
N PRO A 44 -1.28 12.66 -5.07
CA PRO A 44 -1.74 13.61 -6.09
C PRO A 44 -3.26 13.71 -6.29
N ASP A 45 -3.99 12.60 -6.20
CA ASP A 45 -5.43 12.59 -6.53
C ASP A 45 -6.30 12.73 -5.28
N LEU A 46 -5.85 12.18 -4.15
CA LEU A 46 -6.61 12.15 -2.89
C LEU A 46 -6.07 13.13 -1.84
N GLY A 47 -4.94 13.77 -2.07
CA GLY A 47 -4.35 14.72 -1.12
C GLY A 47 -3.88 14.09 0.19
N LEU A 48 -3.57 12.78 0.20
CA LEU A 48 -3.04 12.11 1.38
C LEU A 48 -1.55 12.44 1.54
N SER A 49 -1.21 12.99 2.71
CA SER A 49 0.16 13.18 3.13
C SER A 49 0.79 11.87 3.60
N SER A 50 2.11 11.86 3.80
CA SER A 50 2.80 10.69 4.39
C SER A 50 2.30 10.37 5.80
N LEU A 51 1.84 11.39 6.55
CA LEU A 51 1.26 11.19 7.89
C LEU A 51 -0.09 10.50 7.79
N ASP A 52 -0.95 10.94 6.86
CA ASP A 52 -2.25 10.31 6.61
C ASP A 52 -2.07 8.84 6.20
N LEU A 53 -1.07 8.56 5.35
CA LEU A 53 -0.73 7.19 4.96
C LEU A 53 -0.24 6.35 6.16
N ALA A 54 0.63 6.90 7.00
CA ALA A 54 1.11 6.19 8.18
C ALA A 54 -0.05 5.88 9.16
N GLN A 55 -0.97 6.84 9.35
CA GLN A 55 -2.14 6.65 10.19
C GLN A 55 -3.12 5.62 9.61
N LEU A 56 -3.33 5.65 8.29
CA LEU A 56 -4.10 4.65 7.57
C LEU A 56 -3.55 3.24 7.80
N VAL A 57 -2.23 3.05 7.60
CA VAL A 57 -1.56 1.77 7.81
C VAL A 57 -1.69 1.30 9.26
N ALA A 58 -1.45 2.18 10.24
CA ALA A 58 -1.59 1.84 11.65
C ALA A 58 -3.03 1.42 12.03
N SER A 59 -4.04 2.13 11.52
CA SER A 59 -5.44 1.76 11.73
C SER A 59 -5.80 0.40 11.11
N LEU A 60 -5.29 0.14 9.90
CA LEU A 60 -5.45 -1.14 9.22
C LEU A 60 -4.73 -2.26 9.98
N GLU A 61 -3.54 -2.03 10.51
CA GLU A 61 -2.80 -2.99 11.34
C GLU A 61 -3.59 -3.35 12.60
N ILE A 62 -4.16 -2.37 13.31
CA ILE A 62 -4.97 -2.63 14.50
C ILE A 62 -6.17 -3.51 14.17
N ARG A 63 -6.82 -3.26 13.03
CA ARG A 63 -8.04 -3.95 12.59
C ARG A 63 -7.79 -5.33 12.00
N LEU A 64 -6.73 -5.47 11.20
CA LEU A 64 -6.39 -6.68 10.46
C LEU A 64 -5.36 -7.55 11.19
N LYS A 65 -4.72 -7.02 12.25
CA LYS A 65 -3.57 -7.63 12.95
C LYS A 65 -2.43 -8.00 11.99
N ALA A 66 -2.24 -7.19 10.96
CA ALA A 66 -1.32 -7.44 9.85
C ALA A 66 -0.70 -6.13 9.37
N ASP A 67 0.63 -6.12 9.22
CA ASP A 67 1.38 -5.04 8.57
C ASP A 67 2.25 -5.62 7.44
N PRO A 68 1.84 -5.49 6.16
CA PRO A 68 2.64 -5.95 5.03
C PRO A 68 3.93 -5.14 4.83
N PHE A 69 4.09 -3.99 5.49
CA PHE A 69 5.19 -3.08 5.24
C PHE A 69 6.43 -3.33 6.11
N GLN A 70 6.32 -4.14 7.16
CA GLN A 70 7.48 -4.56 7.97
C GLN A 70 8.43 -5.48 7.19
N GLU A 71 7.87 -6.41 6.40
CA GLU A 71 8.65 -7.52 5.84
C GLU A 71 8.39 -7.75 4.34
N LEU A 72 7.21 -7.36 3.82
CA LEU A 72 6.76 -7.81 2.51
C LEU A 72 6.99 -6.79 1.39
N VAL A 73 6.62 -5.54 1.64
CA VAL A 73 6.60 -4.47 0.63
C VAL A 73 7.13 -3.20 1.28
N PRO A 74 8.10 -2.49 0.69
CA PRO A 74 8.50 -1.20 1.24
C PRO A 74 7.34 -0.20 1.11
N ILE A 75 6.98 0.49 2.20
CA ILE A 75 5.88 1.48 2.18
C ILE A 75 6.07 2.58 1.11
N THR A 76 7.32 2.86 0.73
CA THR A 76 7.67 3.84 -0.31
C THR A 76 7.28 3.42 -1.72
N SER A 77 6.94 2.15 -1.96
CA SER A 77 6.44 1.70 -3.26
C SER A 77 4.93 1.89 -3.44
N VAL A 78 4.19 2.26 -2.38
CA VAL A 78 2.74 2.46 -2.44
C VAL A 78 2.43 3.83 -3.01
N ARG A 79 1.84 3.87 -4.22
CA ARG A 79 1.50 5.13 -4.93
C ARG A 79 0.01 5.28 -5.12
N THR A 80 -0.71 4.17 -5.28
CA THR A 80 -2.14 4.10 -5.58
C THR A 80 -2.89 3.29 -4.53
N VAL A 81 -4.22 3.42 -4.54
CA VAL A 81 -5.10 2.57 -3.73
C VAL A 81 -4.94 1.09 -4.11
N ALA A 82 -4.73 0.79 -5.40
CA ALA A 82 -4.44 -0.56 -5.87
C ALA A 82 -3.16 -1.15 -5.25
N ASP A 83 -2.09 -0.35 -5.13
CA ASP A 83 -0.83 -0.80 -4.53
C ASP A 83 -1.02 -1.15 -3.05
N LEU A 84 -1.81 -0.35 -2.33
CA LEU A 84 -2.12 -0.57 -0.93
C LEU A 84 -2.93 -1.85 -0.74
N CYS A 85 -4.02 -2.03 -1.51
CA CYS A 85 -4.80 -3.26 -1.50
C CYS A 85 -3.93 -4.46 -1.86
N GLY A 86 -3.10 -4.35 -2.89
CA GLY A 86 -2.19 -5.40 -3.33
C GLY A 86 -1.18 -5.82 -2.26
N ALA A 87 -0.68 -4.90 -1.45
CA ALA A 87 0.22 -5.23 -0.34
C ALA A 87 -0.48 -6.12 0.71
N TYR A 88 -1.71 -5.79 1.10
CA TYR A 88 -2.49 -6.61 2.03
C TYR A 88 -2.95 -7.93 1.41
N GLU A 89 -3.40 -7.91 0.15
CA GLU A 89 -3.78 -9.12 -0.60
C GLU A 89 -2.61 -10.12 -0.63
N ARG A 90 -1.39 -9.67 -0.96
CA ARG A 90 -0.19 -10.50 -0.96
C ARG A 90 0.12 -11.07 0.42
N PHE A 91 0.07 -10.24 1.46
CA PHE A 91 0.32 -10.67 2.84
C PHE A 91 -0.64 -11.79 3.28
N PHE A 92 -1.95 -11.65 3.02
CA PHE A 92 -2.93 -12.67 3.39
C PHE A 92 -2.94 -13.89 2.48
N SER A 93 -2.51 -13.74 1.21
CA SER A 93 -2.34 -14.88 0.30
C SER A 93 -1.12 -15.75 0.64
N GLY A 94 -0.22 -15.28 1.50
CA GLY A 94 1.03 -15.96 1.82
C GLY A 94 2.04 -15.93 0.67
N GLU A 95 1.82 -15.10 -0.36
CA GLU A 95 2.87 -14.77 -1.32
C GLU A 95 4.00 -14.10 -0.56
N LYS A 96 5.14 -14.80 -0.44
CA LYS A 96 6.38 -14.16 -0.03
C LYS A 96 6.62 -12.97 -0.94
N ALA A 97 7.01 -11.85 -0.33
CA ALA A 97 7.55 -10.67 -1.01
C ALA A 97 8.28 -11.10 -2.26
N ALA A 98 7.83 -10.66 -3.44
CA ALA A 98 8.65 -10.78 -4.62
C ALA A 98 9.98 -10.10 -4.27
N GLU A 99 11.05 -10.90 -4.17
CA GLU A 99 12.40 -10.42 -3.97
C GLU A 99 12.68 -9.36 -5.05
N GLY A 100 12.63 -8.09 -4.69
CA GLY A 100 13.10 -6.99 -5.54
C GLY A 100 14.28 -6.32 -4.84
N PRO A 101 15.30 -5.81 -5.55
CA PRO A 101 15.88 -6.20 -6.83
C PRO A 101 17.30 -6.73 -6.59
N SER A 102 17.48 -7.88 -5.93
CA SER A 102 18.84 -8.37 -5.64
C SER A 102 19.60 -8.69 -6.94
N ASP A 103 18.92 -9.32 -7.91
CA ASP A 103 19.50 -9.63 -9.22
C ASP A 103 19.70 -8.41 -10.11
N ALA A 104 18.76 -7.46 -10.15
CA ALA A 104 18.90 -6.27 -11.00
C ALA A 104 20.04 -5.35 -10.51
N LEU A 105 20.24 -5.27 -9.18
CA LEU A 105 21.35 -4.53 -8.58
C LEU A 105 22.70 -5.22 -8.85
N LEU A 106 22.74 -6.56 -8.78
CA LEU A 106 23.93 -7.36 -9.12
C LEU A 106 24.30 -7.23 -10.60
N GLU A 107 23.33 -7.24 -11.51
CA GLU A 107 23.57 -7.07 -12.95
C GLU A 107 24.00 -5.63 -13.31
N SER A 108 23.44 -4.63 -12.62
CA SER A 108 23.88 -3.24 -12.73
C SER A 108 25.34 -3.07 -12.28
N LYS A 109 25.73 -3.69 -11.15
CA LYS A 109 27.12 -3.69 -10.66
C LYS A 109 28.07 -4.36 -11.65
N ARG A 110 27.74 -5.54 -12.19
CA ARG A 110 28.57 -6.24 -13.19
C ARG A 110 28.81 -5.40 -14.45
N ARG A 111 27.77 -4.70 -14.94
CA ARG A 111 27.89 -3.79 -16.09
C ARG A 111 28.77 -2.57 -15.78
N ALA A 112 28.74 -2.06 -14.55
CA ALA A 112 29.59 -0.95 -14.14
C ALA A 112 31.07 -1.38 -13.96
N GLU A 113 31.32 -2.57 -13.41
CA GLU A 113 32.67 -3.10 -13.20
C GLU A 113 33.35 -3.52 -14.52
N ALA A 114 32.59 -4.04 -15.49
CA ALA A 114 33.11 -4.36 -16.83
C ALA A 114 33.58 -3.14 -17.64
N ARG A 115 33.18 -1.92 -17.24
CA ARG A 115 33.64 -0.66 -17.86
C ARG A 115 34.91 -0.09 -17.23
N ARG A 116 35.41 -0.68 -16.14
CA ARG A 116 36.61 -0.23 -15.40
C ARG A 116 37.86 -1.08 -15.64
N ARG A 117 37.79 -2.10 -16.51
CA ARG A 117 38.94 -2.86 -17.03
C ARG A 117 39.15 -2.51 -18.49
#